data_AF-A0A091PD36-F1
#
_entry.id   AF-A0A091PD36-F1
#
_cell.length_a   1.000
_cell.length_b   1.000
_cell.length_c   1.000
_cell.angle_alpha   90.00
_cell.angle_beta   90.00
_cell.angle_gamma   90.00
#
_symmetry.space_group_name_H-M   'P 1'
#
loop_
_entity.id
_entity.type
_entity.pdbx_description
1 polymer ?
#
loop_
_entity_poly.entity_id
_entity_poly.type
_entity_poly.pdbx_seq_one_letter_code
_entity_poly.pdbx_strand_id
1 'polypeptide(L)'
;HVRTHTGEKPYKCPEDVCSKAFKTSGDLQKHIRTHTGERPFKCPFVGCGRSFTTSNIRKVHIRTHTGERPYMCPEPNCGRGFTSATNYKNHMRIHTGEKPYMCTVPGCGKRFTEYSSLYKHHVVHTHCKPYTCNSCGKTYRQTSTLAMHKRSSHGE
;
A
#
# COMPACT_ATOMS: atom_id res chain seq x y z
N HIS A 1 14.39 -1.37 -24.52
CA HIS A 1 13.15 -1.94 -25.09
C HIS A 1 13.26 -3.46 -25.31
N VAL A 2 14.35 -3.97 -25.90
CA VAL A 2 14.53 -5.43 -26.12
C VAL A 2 14.63 -6.24 -24.80
N ARG A 3 15.33 -5.75 -23.77
CA ARG A 3 15.46 -6.42 -22.45
C ARG A 3 14.19 -6.52 -21.61
N THR A 4 13.11 -5.80 -21.95
CA THR A 4 11.86 -5.86 -21.17
C THR A 4 10.99 -7.08 -21.50
N HIS A 5 11.22 -7.72 -22.66
CA HIS A 5 10.47 -8.88 -23.15
C HIS A 5 11.01 -10.23 -22.64
N THR A 6 12.32 -10.34 -22.35
CA THR A 6 12.95 -11.59 -21.90
C THR A 6 12.70 -11.92 -20.43
N GLY A 7 12.15 -10.98 -19.66
CA GLY A 7 11.93 -11.15 -18.22
C GLY A 7 13.19 -11.06 -17.35
N GLU A 8 14.36 -10.91 -17.97
CA GLU A 8 15.65 -10.80 -17.26
C GLU A 8 15.67 -9.61 -16.30
N LYS A 9 16.23 -9.85 -15.11
CA LYS A 9 16.38 -8.85 -14.04
C LYS A 9 17.85 -8.71 -13.66
N PRO A 10 18.67 -8.09 -14.53
CA PRO A 10 20.12 -8.03 -14.34
C PRO A 10 20.55 -7.13 -13.17
N TYR A 11 19.69 -6.22 -12.71
CA TYR A 11 20.02 -5.29 -11.63
C TYR A 11 19.58 -5.85 -10.29
N LYS A 12 20.52 -6.36 -9.50
CA LYS A 12 20.24 -6.97 -8.20
C LYS A 12 20.49 -5.97 -7.06
N CYS A 13 19.63 -6.00 -6.06
CA CYS A 13 19.91 -5.39 -4.76
C CYS A 13 21.02 -6.20 -4.08
N PRO A 14 21.88 -5.57 -3.26
CA PRO A 14 22.87 -6.31 -2.46
C PRO A 14 22.19 -7.40 -1.62
N GLU A 15 22.68 -8.63 -1.70
CA GLU A 15 22.08 -9.83 -1.08
C GLU A 15 22.08 -9.75 0.45
N ASP A 16 23.06 -9.05 1.03
CA ASP A 16 23.15 -8.72 2.46
C ASP A 16 22.00 -7.81 2.95
N VAL A 17 21.35 -7.11 2.02
CA VAL A 17 20.17 -6.26 2.31
C VAL A 17 18.88 -6.96 1.90
N CYS A 18 18.78 -7.42 0.65
CA CYS A 18 17.70 -8.30 0.18
C CYS A 18 17.98 -8.90 -1.20
N SER A 19 17.35 -10.04 -1.49
CA SER A 19 17.50 -10.77 -2.76
C SER A 19 16.60 -10.28 -3.91
N LYS A 20 16.23 -8.99 -3.94
CA LYS A 20 15.35 -8.45 -4.99
C LYS A 20 16.12 -8.04 -6.23
N ALA A 21 15.59 -8.39 -7.41
CA ALA A 21 16.16 -8.04 -8.71
C ALA A 21 15.18 -7.27 -9.60
N PHE A 22 15.73 -6.39 -10.45
CA PHE A 22 15.02 -5.40 -11.25
C PHE A 22 15.46 -5.43 -12.70
N LYS A 23 14.54 -5.05 -13.59
CA LYS A 23 14.76 -5.01 -15.04
C LYS A 23 15.62 -3.81 -15.47
N THR A 24 15.61 -2.73 -14.69
CA THR A 24 16.32 -1.50 -15.01
C THR A 24 17.11 -0.99 -13.80
N SER A 25 18.23 -0.30 -14.06
CA SER A 25 19.01 0.37 -13.01
C SER A 25 18.18 1.41 -12.27
N GLY A 26 17.33 2.15 -13.00
CA GLY A 26 16.43 3.14 -12.41
C GLY A 26 15.43 2.52 -11.42
N ASP A 27 14.94 1.31 -11.66
CA ASP A 27 14.06 0.62 -10.72
C ASP A 27 14.80 0.07 -9.50
N LEU A 28 16.04 -0.42 -9.69
CA LEU A 28 16.92 -0.76 -8.57
C LEU A 28 17.19 0.47 -7.69
N GLN A 29 17.50 1.62 -8.28
CA GLN A 29 17.75 2.85 -7.52
C GLN A 29 16.52 3.31 -6.74
N LYS A 30 15.32 3.28 -7.35
CA LYS A 30 14.06 3.54 -6.62
C LYS A 30 13.84 2.55 -5.48
N HIS A 31 14.23 1.29 -5.66
CA HIS A 31 14.14 0.28 -4.62
C HIS A 31 15.13 0.53 -3.48
N ILE A 32 16.38 0.89 -3.76
CA ILE A 32 17.39 1.15 -2.71
C ILE A 32 16.89 2.23 -1.73
N ARG A 33 16.13 3.22 -2.21
CA ARG A 33 15.47 4.23 -1.35
C ARG A 33 14.53 3.65 -0.30
N THR A 34 14.03 2.43 -0.48
CA THR A 34 13.21 1.75 0.54
C THR A 34 14.04 1.24 1.71
N HIS A 35 15.33 1.01 1.51
CA HIS A 35 16.27 0.60 2.55
C HIS A 35 16.89 1.82 3.25
N THR A 36 17.28 2.83 2.48
CA THR A 36 17.95 4.03 3.02
C THR A 36 16.97 5.05 3.60
N GLY A 37 15.69 4.95 3.27
CA GLY A 37 14.68 5.95 3.65
C GLY A 37 14.76 7.26 2.84
N GLU A 38 15.63 7.35 1.84
CA GLU A 38 15.82 8.55 1.02
C GLU A 38 14.51 8.95 0.32
N ARG A 39 14.11 10.21 0.50
CA ARG A 39 12.87 10.77 -0.07
C ARG A 39 13.15 12.08 -0.78
N PRO A 40 13.73 12.06 -2.00
CA PRO A 40 14.19 13.27 -2.69
C PRO A 40 13.07 14.23 -3.07
N PHE A 41 11.84 13.73 -3.22
CA PHE A 41 10.73 14.48 -3.78
C PHE A 41 9.91 15.12 -2.67
N LYS A 42 10.30 16.32 -2.23
CA LYS A 42 9.58 17.11 -1.22
C LYS A 42 8.28 17.70 -1.75
N CYS A 43 7.26 17.74 -0.92
CA CYS A 43 6.01 18.45 -1.18
C CYS A 43 6.27 19.97 -1.18
N PRO A 44 5.78 20.73 -2.19
CA PRO A 44 6.01 22.17 -2.26
C PRO A 44 5.09 23.00 -1.35
N PHE A 45 4.04 22.41 -0.77
CA PHE A 45 3.10 23.12 0.08
C PHE A 45 3.70 23.42 1.46
N VAL A 46 3.65 24.69 1.86
CA VAL A 46 4.10 25.19 3.16
C VAL A 46 3.34 24.47 4.28
N GLY A 47 4.04 24.06 5.34
CA GLY A 47 3.46 23.33 6.47
C GLY A 47 3.23 21.84 6.25
N CYS A 48 3.38 21.31 5.02
CA CYS A 48 3.17 19.88 4.77
C CYS A 48 4.37 19.01 5.21
N GLY A 49 5.60 19.44 4.90
CA GLY A 49 6.85 18.74 5.24
C GLY A 49 7.04 17.33 4.63
N ARG A 50 6.03 16.78 3.94
CA ARG A 50 6.08 15.41 3.39
C ARG A 50 7.05 15.30 2.23
N SER A 51 7.75 14.17 2.18
CA SER A 51 8.70 13.84 1.11
C SER A 51 8.49 12.41 0.62
N PHE A 52 8.79 12.16 -0.65
CA PHE A 52 8.47 10.91 -1.34
C PHE A 52 9.69 10.32 -2.05
N THR A 53 9.66 9.00 -2.26
CA THR A 53 10.74 8.24 -2.92
C THR A 53 10.73 8.41 -4.44
N THR A 54 9.59 8.80 -5.02
CA THR A 54 9.42 9.04 -6.46
C THR A 54 8.59 10.29 -6.74
N SER A 55 8.85 10.92 -7.89
CA SER A 55 8.12 12.11 -8.37
C SER A 55 6.63 11.82 -8.59
N ASN A 56 6.27 10.63 -9.07
CA ASN A 56 4.88 10.25 -9.32
C ASN A 56 4.06 10.18 -8.02
N ILE A 57 4.63 9.59 -6.96
CA ILE A 57 3.95 9.55 -5.64
C ILE A 57 3.77 10.97 -5.10
N ARG A 58 4.79 11.84 -5.24
CA ARG A 58 4.65 13.26 -4.89
C ARG A 58 3.53 13.94 -5.68
N LYS A 59 3.45 13.70 -7.00
CA LYS A 59 2.41 14.31 -7.86
C LYS A 59 1.01 13.87 -7.43
N VAL A 60 0.82 12.59 -7.11
CA VAL A 60 -0.46 12.10 -6.58
C VAL A 60 -0.76 12.70 -5.21
N HIS A 61 0.25 12.88 -4.34
CA HIS A 61 0.06 13.54 -3.06
C HIS A 61 -0.33 15.02 -3.20
N ILE A 62 0.26 15.76 -4.15
CA ILE A 62 -0.09 17.17 -4.38
C ILE A 62 -1.60 17.35 -4.60
N ARG A 63 -2.27 16.38 -5.23
CA ARG A 63 -3.72 16.37 -5.43
C ARG A 63 -4.53 16.39 -4.14
N THR A 64 -3.95 15.99 -2.99
CA THR A 64 -4.62 16.09 -1.69
C THR A 64 -4.67 17.52 -1.17
N HIS A 65 -3.78 18.39 -1.63
CA HIS A 65 -3.81 19.83 -1.30
C HIS A 65 -4.71 20.60 -2.27
N THR A 66 -4.68 20.25 -3.55
CA THR A 66 -5.46 20.97 -4.58
C THR A 66 -6.91 20.48 -4.70
N GLY A 67 -7.22 19.28 -4.19
CA GLY A 67 -8.53 18.64 -4.36
C GLY A 67 -8.74 18.01 -5.74
N GLU A 68 -7.75 18.06 -6.64
CA GLU A 68 -7.85 17.51 -7.99
C GLU A 68 -8.15 16.00 -7.98
N ARG A 69 -9.21 15.57 -8.66
CA ARG A 69 -9.62 14.16 -8.77
C ARG A 69 -9.79 13.77 -10.24
N PRO A 70 -8.69 13.41 -10.95
CA PRO A 70 -8.74 13.16 -12.39
C PRO A 70 -9.52 11.90 -12.78
N TYR A 71 -9.74 10.99 -11.84
CA TYR A 71 -10.40 9.72 -12.10
C TYR A 71 -11.77 9.74 -11.44
N MET A 72 -12.81 10.05 -12.21
CA MET A 72 -14.19 10.10 -11.75
C MET A 72 -14.89 8.78 -12.03
N CYS A 73 -15.69 8.31 -11.06
CA CYS A 73 -16.58 7.18 -11.25
C CYS A 73 -17.73 7.57 -12.19
N PRO A 74 -17.94 6.86 -13.31
CA PRO A 74 -19.00 7.16 -14.26
C PRO A 74 -20.37 6.65 -13.80
N GLU A 75 -20.42 5.79 -12.77
CA GLU A 75 -21.67 5.19 -12.32
C GLU A 75 -22.65 6.24 -11.76
N PRO A 76 -23.93 6.18 -12.19
CA PRO A 76 -24.95 7.10 -11.69
C PRO A 76 -25.07 6.97 -10.18
N ASN A 77 -25.29 8.11 -9.52
CA ASN A 77 -25.42 8.23 -8.05
C ASN A 77 -24.14 7.88 -7.24
N CYS A 78 -23.00 7.56 -7.87
CA CYS A 78 -21.76 7.32 -7.13
C CYS A 78 -20.99 8.61 -6.83
N GLY A 79 -20.77 9.45 -7.85
CA GLY A 79 -20.11 10.76 -7.72
C GLY A 79 -18.67 10.74 -7.18
N ARG A 80 -18.06 9.57 -6.97
CA ARG A 80 -16.72 9.46 -6.35
C ARG A 80 -15.61 9.77 -7.36
N GLY A 81 -14.79 10.75 -7.01
CA GLY A 81 -13.51 11.02 -7.68
C GLY A 81 -12.29 10.51 -6.90
N PHE A 82 -11.21 10.18 -7.60
CA PHE A 82 -9.98 9.64 -7.02
C PHE A 82 -8.74 10.40 -7.50
N THR A 83 -7.74 10.48 -6.63
CA THR A 83 -6.44 11.12 -6.93
C THR A 83 -5.48 10.19 -7.68
N SER A 84 -5.76 8.89 -7.76
CA SER A 84 -4.92 7.89 -8.44
C SER A 84 -5.74 6.87 -9.22
N ALA A 85 -5.18 6.40 -10.35
CA ALA A 85 -5.81 5.40 -11.20
C ALA A 85 -5.99 4.05 -10.48
N THR A 86 -5.04 3.68 -9.62
CA THR A 86 -5.12 2.43 -8.85
C THR A 86 -6.30 2.43 -7.89
N ASN A 87 -6.52 3.54 -7.17
CA ASN A 87 -7.63 3.65 -6.24
C ASN A 87 -8.96 3.67 -6.99
N TYR A 88 -9.02 4.37 -8.12
CA TYR A 88 -10.17 4.32 -9.02
C TYR A 88 -10.49 2.90 -9.50
N LYS A 89 -9.49 2.17 -10.03
CA LYS A 89 -9.67 0.78 -10.49
C LYS A 89 -10.16 -0.15 -9.37
N ASN A 90 -9.60 -0.02 -8.17
CA ASN A 90 -10.06 -0.81 -7.03
C ASN A 90 -11.49 -0.44 -6.63
N HIS A 91 -11.87 0.84 -6.69
CA HIS A 91 -13.22 1.28 -6.41
C HIS A 91 -14.24 0.70 -7.40
N MET A 92 -13.92 0.65 -8.70
CA MET A 92 -14.83 0.10 -9.71
C MET A 92 -15.25 -1.35 -9.43
N ARG A 93 -14.46 -2.11 -8.66
CA ARG A 93 -14.83 -3.47 -8.21
C ARG A 93 -16.05 -3.54 -7.31
N ILE A 94 -16.42 -2.43 -6.68
CA ILE A 94 -17.65 -2.33 -5.88
C ILE A 94 -18.87 -2.43 -6.80
N HIS A 95 -18.79 -1.84 -8.00
CA HIS A 95 -19.88 -1.82 -8.98
C HIS A 95 -19.94 -3.12 -9.77
N THR A 96 -18.79 -3.67 -10.15
CA THR A 96 -18.73 -4.95 -10.90
C THR A 96 -18.90 -6.18 -10.01
N GLY A 97 -18.77 -6.03 -8.67
CA GLY A 97 -18.73 -7.15 -7.74
C GLY A 97 -17.46 -8.00 -7.81
N GLU A 98 -16.45 -7.61 -8.59
CA GLU A 98 -15.23 -8.38 -8.79
C GLU A 98 -14.45 -8.56 -7.47
N LYS A 99 -14.25 -9.82 -7.06
CA LYS A 99 -13.44 -10.18 -5.89
C LYS A 99 -12.26 -11.06 -6.29
N PRO A 100 -11.17 -10.47 -6.83
CA PRO A 100 -10.09 -11.25 -7.43
C PRO A 100 -9.23 -11.99 -6.39
N TYR A 101 -9.28 -11.58 -5.12
CA TYR A 101 -8.42 -12.15 -4.09
C TYR A 101 -9.17 -13.22 -3.29
N MET A 102 -8.80 -14.48 -3.45
CA MET A 102 -9.38 -15.60 -2.71
C MET A 102 -8.49 -16.02 -1.54
N CYS A 103 -9.11 -16.39 -0.41
CA CYS A 103 -8.45 -17.07 0.69
C CYS A 103 -8.07 -18.49 0.28
N THR A 104 -6.78 -18.80 0.33
CA THR A 104 -6.23 -20.11 -0.04
C THR A 104 -6.28 -21.14 1.10
N VAL A 105 -6.77 -20.75 2.28
CA VAL A 105 -6.94 -21.68 3.41
C VAL A 105 -8.05 -22.68 3.05
N PRO A 106 -7.76 -24.00 3.10
CA PRO A 106 -8.73 -25.04 2.77
C PRO A 106 -10.05 -24.87 3.56
N GLY A 107 -11.18 -25.04 2.89
CA GLY A 107 -12.51 -24.90 3.49
C GLY A 107 -12.99 -23.46 3.72
N CYS A 108 -12.17 -22.42 3.49
CA CYS A 108 -12.60 -21.04 3.72
C CYS A 108 -13.40 -20.44 2.55
N GLY A 109 -12.91 -20.55 1.32
CA GLY A 109 -13.57 -20.06 0.10
C GLY A 109 -13.83 -18.54 0.00
N LYS A 110 -13.50 -17.75 1.04
CA LYS A 110 -13.80 -16.31 1.08
C LYS A 110 -13.01 -15.52 0.04
N ARG A 111 -13.69 -14.57 -0.61
CA ARG A 111 -13.13 -13.68 -1.63
C ARG A 111 -13.22 -12.21 -1.24
N PHE A 112 -12.26 -11.41 -1.69
CA PHE A 112 -12.09 -10.01 -1.34
C PHE A 112 -11.84 -9.16 -2.59
N THR A 113 -12.30 -7.91 -2.55
CA THR A 113 -12.08 -6.89 -3.59
C THR A 113 -10.65 -6.33 -3.57
N GLU A 114 -10.00 -6.38 -2.40
CA GLU A 114 -8.63 -5.87 -2.16
C GLU A 114 -7.75 -6.91 -1.46
N TYR A 115 -6.47 -6.92 -1.82
CA TYR A 115 -5.47 -7.79 -1.20
C TYR A 115 -5.26 -7.49 0.29
N SER A 116 -5.30 -6.21 0.67
CA SER A 116 -5.20 -5.76 2.07
C SER A 116 -6.28 -6.40 2.95
N SER A 117 -7.50 -6.53 2.42
CA SER A 117 -8.63 -7.19 3.08
C SER A 117 -8.43 -8.69 3.19
N LEU A 118 -7.90 -9.34 2.15
CA LEU A 118 -7.51 -10.75 2.22
C LEU A 118 -6.41 -10.98 3.28
N TYR A 119 -5.38 -10.14 3.33
CA TYR A 119 -4.31 -10.26 4.31
C TYR A 119 -4.83 -10.12 5.76
N LYS A 120 -5.68 -9.12 6.01
CA LYS A 120 -6.36 -8.95 7.31
C LYS A 120 -7.29 -10.12 7.65
N HIS A 121 -7.84 -10.79 6.64
CA HIS A 121 -8.61 -12.01 6.85
C HIS A 121 -7.72 -13.21 7.15
N HIS A 122 -6.55 -13.33 6.51
CA HIS A 122 -5.64 -14.46 6.69
C HIS A 122 -5.17 -14.61 8.15
N VAL A 123 -4.93 -13.49 8.85
CA VAL A 123 -4.58 -13.51 10.29
C VAL A 123 -5.71 -14.05 11.19
N VAL A 124 -6.93 -14.25 10.67
CA VAL A 124 -8.00 -14.97 11.38
C VAL A 124 -7.68 -16.45 11.50
N HIS A 125 -7.11 -17.05 10.46
CA HIS A 125 -6.83 -18.48 10.40
C HIS A 125 -5.57 -18.86 11.17
N THR A 126 -4.57 -17.99 11.19
CA THR A 126 -3.31 -18.26 11.87
C THR A 126 -3.35 -17.94 13.36
N HIS A 127 -4.42 -17.30 13.85
CA HIS A 127 -4.50 -16.70 15.19
C HIS A 127 -3.33 -15.75 15.52
N CYS A 128 -2.56 -15.33 14.53
CA CYS A 128 -1.43 -14.42 14.70
C CYS A 128 -1.93 -13.04 15.13
N LYS A 129 -1.30 -12.51 16.18
CA LYS A 129 -1.50 -11.15 16.67
C LYS A 129 -0.19 -10.36 16.49
N PRO A 130 0.12 -9.91 15.27
CA PRO A 130 1.43 -9.37 14.94
C PRO A 130 1.70 -7.98 15.53
N TYR A 131 0.69 -7.34 16.13
CA TYR A 131 0.81 -5.97 16.64
C TYR A 131 0.87 -5.99 18.16
N THR A 132 2.04 -5.66 18.71
CA THR A 132 2.26 -5.63 20.16
C THR A 132 2.18 -4.21 20.70
N CYS A 133 1.54 -4.03 21.85
CA CYS A 133 1.62 -2.82 22.63
C CYS A 133 2.96 -2.79 23.37
N ASN A 134 3.82 -1.84 23.06
CA ASN A 134 5.12 -1.72 23.70
C ASN A 134 5.01 -1.38 25.19
N SER A 135 3.92 -0.73 25.61
CA SER A 135 3.71 -0.24 26.97
C SER A 135 3.22 -1.35 27.91
N CYS A 136 2.55 -2.39 27.42
CA CYS A 136 2.02 -3.48 28.27
C CYS A 136 2.15 -4.91 27.70
N GLY A 137 2.82 -5.09 26.55
CA GLY A 137 3.05 -6.38 25.91
C GLY A 137 1.81 -7.04 25.27
N LYS A 138 0.61 -6.45 25.41
CA LYS A 138 -0.62 -7.03 24.82
C LYS A 138 -0.56 -7.05 23.30
N THR A 139 -0.98 -8.16 22.71
CA THR A 139 -0.94 -8.36 21.26
C THR A 139 -2.32 -8.26 20.63
N TYR A 140 -2.35 -7.75 19.40
CA TYR A 140 -3.56 -7.45 18.64
C TYR A 140 -3.44 -7.95 17.20
N ARG A 141 -4.60 -8.27 16.61
CA ARG A 141 -4.68 -8.73 15.22
C ARG A 141 -4.68 -7.60 14.20
N GLN A 142 -5.00 -6.38 14.62
CA GLN A 142 -5.05 -5.20 13.76
C GLN A 142 -4.41 -3.98 14.42
N THR A 143 -3.86 -3.08 13.61
CA THR A 143 -3.28 -1.81 14.07
C THR A 143 -4.33 -0.89 14.68
N SER A 144 -5.55 -0.88 14.14
CA SER A 144 -6.67 -0.08 14.65
C SER A 144 -7.05 -0.47 16.08
N THR A 145 -7.09 -1.78 16.37
CA THR A 145 -7.39 -2.28 17.71
C THR A 145 -6.26 -1.95 18.70
N LEU A 146 -5.00 -2.02 18.26
CA LEU A 146 -3.87 -1.59 19.07
C LEU A 146 -3.92 -0.08 19.35
N ALA A 147 -4.19 0.74 18.34
CA ALA A 147 -4.30 2.20 18.50
C ALA A 147 -5.44 2.60 19.43
N MET A 148 -6.59 1.90 19.36
CA MET A 148 -7.69 2.11 20.30
C MET A 148 -7.28 1.77 21.74
N HIS A 149 -6.60 0.64 21.93
CA HIS A 149 -6.08 0.26 23.24
C HIS A 149 -5.06 1.27 23.78
N LYS A 150 -4.13 1.74 22.95
CA LYS A 150 -3.14 2.76 23.30
C LYS A 150 -3.82 4.04 23.79
N ARG A 151 -4.82 4.53 23.06
CA ARG A 151 -5.59 5.70 23.46
C ARG A 151 -6.35 5.51 24.76
N SER A 152 -7.02 4.37 24.94
CA SER A 152 -7.87 4.14 26.12
C SER A 152 -7.10 3.71 27.37
N SER A 153 -5.95 3.07 27.22
CA SER A 153 -5.20 2.44 28.32
C SER A 153 -3.88 3.12 28.65
N HIS A 154 -3.32 3.89 27.72
CA HIS A 154 -2.02 4.56 27.87
C HIS A 154 -2.07 6.06 27.54
N GLY A 155 -3.20 6.59 27.04
CA GLY A 155 -3.32 7.98 26.63
C GLY A 155 -2.45 8.36 25.42
N GLU A 156 -1.96 7.36 24.67
CA GLU A 156 -1.12 7.49 23.47
C GLU A 156 -1.93 7.59 22.16
#